data_AF-A0A538CVU0-F1
#
_entry.id   AF-A0A538CVU0-F1
#
_cell.length_a   1.000
_cell.length_b   1.000
_cell.length_c   1.000
_cell.angle_alpha   90.00
_cell.angle_beta   90.00
_cell.angle_gamma   90.00
#
_symmetry.space_group_name_H-M   'P 1'
#
loop_
_entity.id
_entity.type
_entity.pdbx_description
1 polymer ?
#
loop_
_entity_poly.entity_id
_entity_poly.type
_entity_poly.pdbx_seq_one_letter_code
_entity_poly.pdbx_strand_id
1 'polypeptide(L)'
;ASFTDFARWRFYNSNNLWIDLAALAELLDAHDGVLPLPLIVNRKTLAAAGEVVQLETAMGSAIGLIDGALALQVPRTRFAPVKSTDDLLLARSDAYELADDASLLPAEGAVRGTVVTLDPVYYGALRDLERRFSSGPPAMRRCTRLTVHGDVV
;
A
#
# COMPACT_ATOMS: atom_id res chain seq x y z
N ALA A 1 -18.19 9.53 -1.72
CA ALA A 1 -17.25 9.93 -2.79
C ALA A 1 -16.06 10.77 -2.30
N SER A 2 -15.90 11.06 -1.01
CA SER A 2 -14.80 11.93 -0.52
C SER A 2 -13.48 11.22 -0.22
N PHE A 3 -13.38 9.90 -0.32
CA PHE A 3 -12.22 9.13 0.16
C PHE A 3 -10.90 9.49 -0.55
N THR A 4 -10.96 9.92 -1.81
CA THR A 4 -9.81 10.35 -2.60
C THR A 4 -9.48 11.84 -2.46
N ASP A 5 -10.21 12.57 -1.64
CA ASP A 5 -9.92 13.98 -1.35
C ASP A 5 -8.76 14.09 -0.35
N PHE A 6 -7.54 14.16 -0.88
CA PHE A 6 -6.31 14.29 -0.09
C PHE A 6 -6.22 15.60 0.68
N ALA A 7 -6.96 16.64 0.29
CA ALA A 7 -7.01 17.91 1.02
C ALA A 7 -7.84 17.78 2.30
N ARG A 8 -8.84 16.88 2.30
CA ARG A 8 -9.65 16.53 3.48
C ARG A 8 -9.02 15.41 4.31
N TRP A 9 -8.64 14.30 3.67
CA TRP A 9 -8.06 13.12 4.33
C TRP A 9 -6.54 13.13 4.17
N ARG A 10 -5.87 13.95 4.99
CA ARG A 10 -4.42 14.24 4.87
C ARG A 10 -3.51 13.17 5.47
N PHE A 11 -4.04 12.29 6.31
CA PHE A 11 -3.28 11.26 7.00
C PHE A 11 -3.58 9.88 6.41
N TYR A 12 -2.52 9.18 6.03
CA TYR A 12 -2.58 7.83 5.50
C TYR A 12 -1.93 6.86 6.48
N ASN A 13 -2.63 5.76 6.79
CA ASN A 13 -2.07 4.70 7.61
C ASN A 13 -0.96 3.98 6.83
N SER A 14 0.28 4.06 7.32
CA SER A 14 1.42 3.34 6.75
C SER A 14 1.40 1.83 7.02
N ASN A 15 0.52 1.40 7.94
CA ASN A 15 0.45 0.04 8.48
C ASN A 15 1.69 -0.37 9.32
N ASN A 16 2.55 0.59 9.67
CA ASN A 16 3.54 0.44 10.72
C ASN A 16 2.84 0.68 12.06
N LEU A 17 2.72 -0.35 12.89
CA LEU A 17 2.05 -0.30 14.19
C LEU A 17 3.01 -0.73 15.29
N TRP A 18 2.97 -0.02 16.42
CA TRP A 18 3.69 -0.36 17.63
C TRP A 18 2.65 -0.71 18.69
N ILE A 19 2.75 -1.89 19.26
CA ILE A 19 1.73 -2.45 20.14
C ILE A 19 2.43 -2.94 21.41
N ASP A 20 1.89 -2.55 22.56
CA ASP A 20 2.22 -3.17 23.83
C ASP A 20 1.54 -4.55 23.88
N LEU A 21 2.34 -5.61 23.92
CA LEU A 21 1.84 -6.98 23.89
C LEU A 21 1.13 -7.39 25.18
N ALA A 22 1.48 -6.81 26.34
CA ALA A 22 0.80 -7.09 27.60
C ALA A 22 -0.59 -6.47 27.59
N ALA A 23 -0.69 -5.20 27.18
CA ALA A 23 -1.99 -4.53 27.02
C ALA A 23 -2.88 -5.21 25.98
N LEU A 24 -2.30 -5.69 24.87
CA LEU A 24 -3.05 -6.47 23.88
C LEU A 24 -3.57 -7.80 24.44
N ALA A 25 -2.78 -8.49 25.25
CA ALA A 25 -3.19 -9.74 25.89
C ALA A 25 -4.35 -9.50 26.87
N GLU A 26 -4.26 -8.48 27.72
CA GLU A 26 -5.35 -8.09 28.63
C GLU A 26 -6.63 -7.72 27.86
N LEU A 27 -6.50 -6.98 26.74
CA LEU A 27 -7.63 -6.63 25.90
C LEU A 27 -8.29 -7.85 25.26
N LEU A 28 -7.49 -8.83 24.81
CA LEU A 28 -7.98 -10.08 24.26
C LEU A 28 -8.73 -10.90 25.32
N ASP A 29 -8.14 -11.06 26.51
CA ASP A 29 -8.76 -11.80 27.62
C ASP A 29 -10.09 -11.17 28.04
N ALA A 30 -10.17 -9.83 28.06
CA ALA A 30 -11.40 -9.09 28.35
C ALA A 30 -12.51 -9.28 27.30
N HIS A 31 -12.18 -9.77 26.10
CA HIS A 31 -13.11 -10.02 25.00
C HIS A 31 -13.18 -11.52 24.62
N ASP A 32 -12.95 -12.42 25.59
CA ASP A 32 -13.00 -13.87 25.39
C ASP A 32 -12.15 -14.36 24.20
N GLY A 33 -11.00 -13.70 23.99
CA GLY A 33 -10.06 -14.00 22.92
C GLY A 33 -10.41 -13.45 21.54
N VAL A 34 -11.50 -12.68 21.39
CA VAL A 34 -11.96 -12.14 20.10
C VAL A 34 -12.15 -10.64 20.15
N LEU A 35 -11.20 -9.90 19.56
CA LEU A 35 -11.32 -8.44 19.46
C LEU A 35 -12.52 -8.03 18.58
N PRO A 36 -13.37 -7.09 19.04
CA PRO A 36 -14.54 -6.61 18.30
C PRO A 36 -14.14 -5.59 17.22
N LEU A 37 -13.26 -6.00 16.30
CA LEU A 37 -12.82 -5.15 15.19
C LEU A 37 -13.98 -4.92 14.19
N PRO A 38 -14.11 -3.72 13.62
CA PRO A 38 -15.11 -3.44 12.58
C PRO A 38 -14.98 -4.40 11.39
N LEU A 39 -16.10 -5.04 11.03
CA LEU A 39 -16.19 -5.96 9.91
C LEU A 39 -16.16 -5.21 8.57
N ILE A 40 -15.27 -5.65 7.68
CA ILE A 40 -15.19 -5.21 6.29
C ILE A 40 -15.80 -6.30 5.41
N VAL A 41 -16.81 -5.93 4.62
CA VAL A 41 -17.52 -6.84 3.71
C VAL A 41 -17.02 -6.60 2.29
N ASN A 42 -16.09 -7.43 1.83
CA ASN A 42 -15.56 -7.37 0.47
C ASN A 42 -16.30 -8.34 -0.45
N ARG A 43 -17.05 -7.82 -1.41
CA ARG A 43 -17.71 -8.64 -2.45
C ARG A 43 -16.71 -8.97 -3.54
N LYS A 44 -16.59 -10.25 -3.89
CA LYS A 44 -15.63 -10.78 -4.87
C LYS A 44 -16.34 -11.75 -5.80
N THR A 45 -15.82 -11.89 -7.02
CA THR A 45 -16.26 -12.91 -7.97
C THR A 45 -15.14 -13.94 -8.11
N LEU A 46 -15.45 -15.21 -7.82
CA LEU A 46 -14.51 -16.33 -8.01
C LEU A 46 -14.90 -17.12 -9.26
N ALA A 47 -13.92 -17.43 -10.11
CA ALA A 47 -14.18 -18.15 -11.36
C ALA A 47 -14.93 -19.49 -11.17
N ALA A 48 -14.67 -20.19 -10.07
CA ALA A 48 -15.29 -21.48 -9.77
C ALA A 48 -16.54 -21.41 -8.89
N ALA A 49 -16.78 -20.31 -8.17
CA ALA A 49 -17.80 -20.23 -7.12
C ALA A 49 -18.79 -19.07 -7.30
N GLY A 50 -18.63 -18.25 -8.35
CA GLY A 50 -19.49 -17.09 -8.58
C GLY A 50 -19.25 -15.97 -7.58
N GLU A 51 -20.31 -15.20 -7.28
CA GLU A 51 -20.27 -14.09 -6.32
C GLU A 51 -20.13 -14.62 -4.89
N VAL A 52 -19.12 -14.14 -4.18
CA VAL A 52 -18.85 -14.46 -2.78
C VAL A 52 -18.66 -13.21 -1.95
N VAL A 53 -18.80 -13.36 -0.64
CA VAL A 53 -18.46 -12.34 0.35
C VAL A 53 -17.21 -12.79 1.09
N GLN A 54 -16.17 -11.97 1.04
CA GLN A 54 -14.95 -12.08 1.83
C GLN A 54 -15.08 -11.15 3.03
N LEU A 55 -15.10 -11.73 4.22
CA LEU A 55 -15.16 -11.02 5.48
C LEU A 55 -13.75 -10.76 5.99
N GLU A 56 -13.46 -9.49 6.27
CA GLU A 56 -12.13 -9.03 6.69
C GLU A 56 -12.23 -8.10 7.89
N THR A 57 -11.12 -7.92 8.58
CA THR A 57 -10.89 -6.81 9.51
C THR A 57 -9.55 -6.15 9.15
N ALA A 58 -9.37 -4.90 9.55
CA ALA A 58 -8.11 -4.20 9.34
C ALA A 58 -7.38 -4.02 10.67
N MET A 59 -6.13 -4.46 10.78
CA MET A 59 -5.38 -4.34 12.05
C MET A 59 -5.29 -2.91 12.59
N GLY A 60 -5.19 -1.91 11.69
CA GLY A 60 -5.19 -0.50 12.08
C GLY A 60 -6.50 0.01 12.72
N SER A 61 -7.62 -0.72 12.57
CA SER A 61 -8.88 -0.36 13.23
C SER A 61 -8.87 -0.58 14.75
N ALA A 62 -7.90 -1.35 15.26
CA ALA A 62 -7.69 -1.56 16.69
C ALA A 62 -7.37 -0.26 17.45
N ILE A 63 -6.95 0.81 16.75
CA ILE A 63 -6.74 2.13 17.36
C ILE A 63 -8.01 2.67 18.07
N GLY A 64 -9.20 2.24 17.65
CA GLY A 64 -10.46 2.61 18.29
C GLY A 64 -10.86 1.75 19.49
N LEU A 65 -10.11 0.67 19.77
CA LEU A 65 -10.40 -0.28 20.86
C LEU A 65 -9.40 -0.18 22.02
N ILE A 66 -8.19 0.33 21.76
CA ILE A 66 -7.11 0.41 22.75
C ILE A 66 -7.15 1.79 23.38
N ASP A 67 -7.43 1.86 24.69
CA ASP A 67 -7.38 3.12 25.42
C ASP A 67 -5.97 3.72 25.38
N GLY A 68 -5.91 5.04 25.20
CA GLY A 68 -4.64 5.76 25.04
C GLY A 68 -3.89 5.52 23.72
N ALA A 69 -4.47 4.83 22.72
CA ALA A 69 -3.84 4.68 21.41
C ALA A 69 -3.67 6.02 20.67
N LEU A 70 -2.52 6.20 20.01
CA LEU A 70 -2.16 7.45 19.33
C LEU A 70 -1.66 7.19 17.91
N ALA A 71 -1.85 8.17 17.03
CA ALA A 71 -1.25 8.20 15.71
C ALA A 71 -0.02 9.12 15.71
N LEU A 72 1.10 8.62 15.17
CA LEU A 72 2.33 9.38 14.99
C LEU A 72 2.57 9.67 13.52
N GLN A 73 2.74 10.95 13.17
CA GLN A 73 3.16 11.33 11.83
C GLN A 73 4.64 10.99 11.63
N VAL A 74 4.93 10.24 10.57
CA VAL A 74 6.28 9.83 10.19
C VAL A 74 6.68 10.42 8.83
N PRO A 75 7.99 10.59 8.54
CA PRO A 75 8.42 11.01 7.22
C PRO A 75 8.07 9.96 6.16
N ARG A 76 7.91 10.40 4.90
CA ARG A 76 7.56 9.54 3.75
C ARG A 76 8.55 8.39 3.56
N THR A 77 9.80 8.55 4.00
CA THR A 77 10.85 7.53 3.96
C THR A 77 10.54 6.26 4.76
N ARG A 78 9.58 6.30 5.71
CA ARG A 78 9.12 5.10 6.44
C ARG A 78 7.99 4.34 5.74
N PHE A 79 7.65 4.73 4.53
CA PHE A 79 6.55 4.14 3.77
C PHE A 79 6.99 4.01 2.32
N ALA A 80 6.98 2.80 1.77
CA ALA A 80 7.23 2.52 0.36
C ALA A 80 6.25 1.42 -0.10
N PRO A 81 4.95 1.75 -0.21
CA PRO A 81 3.94 0.73 -0.48
C PRO A 81 4.08 0.22 -1.91
N VAL A 82 3.93 -1.09 -2.08
CA VAL A 82 3.73 -1.72 -3.39
C VAL A 82 2.42 -2.49 -3.34
N LYS A 83 1.37 -1.94 -3.94
CA LYS A 83 0.01 -2.50 -3.97
C LYS A 83 -0.44 -2.84 -5.39
N SER A 84 0.15 -2.19 -6.38
CA SER A 84 -0.08 -2.44 -7.80
C SER A 84 1.22 -2.62 -8.57
N THR A 85 1.11 -2.98 -9.84
CA THR A 85 2.22 -3.01 -10.78
C THR A 85 2.75 -1.60 -11.10
N ASP A 86 1.91 -0.57 -11.00
CA ASP A 86 2.32 0.85 -11.09
C ASP A 86 3.32 1.19 -9.98
N ASP A 87 2.99 0.82 -8.74
CA ASP A 87 3.87 1.01 -7.59
C ASP A 87 5.16 0.22 -7.75
N LEU A 88 5.06 -1.03 -8.26
CA LEU A 88 6.21 -1.90 -8.45
C LEU A 88 7.18 -1.36 -9.50
N LEU A 89 6.67 -0.83 -10.62
CA LEU A 89 7.50 -0.22 -11.66
C LEU A 89 8.27 0.97 -11.10
N LEU A 90 7.60 1.82 -10.33
CA LEU A 90 8.23 2.97 -9.68
C LEU A 90 9.27 2.53 -8.63
N ALA A 91 8.95 1.55 -7.79
CA ALA A 91 9.84 1.03 -6.75
C ALA A 91 11.10 0.36 -7.32
N ARG A 92 11.01 -0.24 -8.52
CA ARG A 92 12.14 -0.82 -9.24
C ARG A 92 12.99 0.22 -10.00
N SER A 93 12.49 1.44 -10.18
CA SER A 93 13.17 2.49 -10.96
C SER A 93 14.25 3.22 -10.17
N ASP A 94 15.05 4.03 -10.86
CA ASP A 94 16.08 4.90 -10.27
C ASP A 94 15.52 6.09 -9.44
N ALA A 95 14.19 6.16 -9.28
CA ALA A 95 13.53 7.07 -8.33
C ALA A 95 13.63 6.57 -6.88
N TYR A 96 13.95 5.30 -6.67
CA TYR A 96 14.24 4.71 -5.36
C TYR A 96 15.64 4.10 -5.35
N GLU A 97 16.22 4.00 -4.17
CA GLU A 97 17.50 3.39 -3.90
C GLU A 97 17.41 2.49 -2.66
N LEU A 98 18.20 1.42 -2.67
CA LEU A 98 18.33 0.54 -1.51
C LEU A 98 19.46 1.09 -0.63
N ALA A 99 19.13 1.45 0.61
CA ALA A 99 20.11 1.88 1.59
C ALA A 99 20.88 0.69 2.19
N ASP A 100 21.98 0.97 2.89
CA ASP A 100 22.84 -0.05 3.50
C ASP A 100 22.11 -0.92 4.54
N ASP A 101 21.05 -0.39 5.15
CA ASP A 101 20.17 -1.11 6.09
C ASP A 101 19.05 -1.90 5.39
N ALA A 102 19.13 -2.04 4.06
CA ALA A 102 18.13 -2.62 3.17
C ALA A 102 16.78 -1.89 3.13
N SER A 103 16.69 -0.65 3.62
CA SER A 103 15.52 0.19 3.42
C SER A 103 15.42 0.68 1.98
N LEU A 104 14.22 0.65 1.39
CA LEU A 104 13.95 1.28 0.10
C LEU A 104 13.57 2.75 0.30
N LEU A 105 14.46 3.66 -0.08
CA LEU A 105 14.31 5.09 0.12
C LEU A 105 14.16 5.80 -1.23
N PRO A 106 13.45 6.93 -1.32
CA PRO A 106 13.42 7.66 -2.58
C PRO A 106 14.78 8.36 -2.78
N ALA A 107 15.36 8.14 -3.96
CA ALA A 107 16.74 8.47 -4.28
C ALA A 107 17.05 9.96 -4.15
N GLU A 108 18.33 10.29 -3.95
CA GLU A 108 18.77 11.68 -3.91
C GLU A 108 18.42 12.42 -5.22
N GLY A 109 17.81 13.60 -5.08
CA GLY A 109 17.33 14.41 -6.20
C GLY A 109 16.11 13.85 -6.93
N ALA A 110 15.52 12.75 -6.47
CA ALA A 110 14.29 12.21 -7.05
C ALA A 110 13.09 13.13 -6.81
N VAL A 111 12.23 13.25 -7.82
CA VAL A 111 10.94 13.94 -7.69
C VAL A 111 10.10 13.23 -6.64
N ARG A 112 9.60 13.98 -5.67
CA ARG A 112 8.70 13.44 -4.64
C ARG A 112 7.27 13.40 -5.21
N GLY A 113 6.60 12.26 -5.04
CA GLY A 113 5.22 12.09 -5.48
C GLY A 113 5.05 11.81 -6.97
N THR A 114 6.04 11.20 -7.62
CA THR A 114 5.90 10.65 -8.98
C THR A 114 4.68 9.75 -9.08
N VAL A 115 3.83 9.98 -10.09
CA VAL A 115 2.62 9.19 -10.33
C VAL A 115 2.85 8.29 -11.53
N VAL A 116 2.68 6.98 -11.34
CA VAL A 116 2.64 6.00 -12.44
C VAL A 116 1.19 5.58 -12.64
N THR A 117 0.79 5.44 -13.89
CA THR A 117 -0.53 4.90 -14.27
C THR A 117 -0.36 4.01 -15.48
N LEU A 118 -0.50 2.70 -15.29
CA LEU A 118 -0.40 1.71 -16.36
C LEU A 118 -1.78 1.18 -16.72
N ASP A 119 -1.98 0.85 -17.99
CA ASP A 119 -3.22 0.21 -18.44
C ASP A 119 -3.41 -1.16 -17.76
N PRO A 120 -4.42 -1.35 -16.90
CA PRO A 120 -4.56 -2.58 -16.12
C PRO A 120 -4.80 -3.81 -17.00
N VAL A 121 -5.31 -3.63 -18.24
CA VAL A 121 -5.48 -4.73 -19.20
C VAL A 121 -4.15 -5.33 -19.62
N TYR A 122 -3.12 -4.50 -19.78
CA TYR A 122 -1.82 -4.92 -20.31
C TYR A 122 -0.73 -5.01 -19.24
N TYR A 123 -0.86 -4.35 -18.10
CA TYR A 123 0.17 -4.30 -17.05
C TYR A 123 -0.35 -4.73 -15.68
N GLY A 124 -1.62 -5.11 -15.53
CA GLY A 124 -2.21 -5.43 -14.22
C GLY A 124 -1.62 -6.68 -13.56
N ALA A 125 -1.17 -7.65 -14.34
CA ALA A 125 -0.48 -8.83 -13.84
C ALA A 125 1.05 -8.67 -13.89
N LEU A 126 1.73 -9.18 -12.86
CA LEU A 126 3.20 -9.11 -12.76
C LEU A 126 3.91 -9.64 -14.01
N ARG A 127 3.47 -10.79 -14.53
CA ARG A 127 4.07 -11.40 -15.73
C ARG A 127 3.97 -10.49 -16.96
N ASP A 128 2.87 -9.76 -17.09
CA ASP A 128 2.63 -8.89 -18.22
C ASP A 128 3.42 -7.58 -18.10
N LEU A 129 3.60 -7.07 -16.87
CA LEU A 129 4.53 -5.98 -16.57
C LEU A 129 5.97 -6.38 -16.92
N GLU A 130 6.43 -7.54 -16.45
CA GLU A 130 7.80 -8.02 -16.64
C GLU A 130 8.14 -8.30 -18.11
N ARG A 131 7.17 -8.78 -18.89
CA ARG A 131 7.34 -8.96 -20.35
C ARG A 131 7.57 -7.63 -21.06
N ARG A 132 6.86 -6.58 -20.68
CA ARG A 132 6.92 -5.26 -21.35
C ARG A 132 8.11 -4.44 -20.88
N PHE A 133 8.38 -4.41 -19.58
CA PHE A 133 9.58 -3.81 -19.01
C PHE A 133 10.71 -4.83 -18.85
N SER A 134 10.97 -5.62 -19.90
CA SER A 134 11.98 -6.70 -19.86
C SER A 134 13.42 -6.19 -19.66
N SER A 135 13.68 -4.95 -20.07
CA SER A 135 14.95 -4.24 -19.82
C SER A 135 14.96 -3.47 -18.49
N GLY A 136 13.94 -3.66 -17.64
CA GLY A 136 13.71 -2.88 -16.45
C GLY A 136 12.89 -1.61 -16.69
N PRO A 137 12.60 -0.85 -15.61
CA PRO A 137 11.91 0.43 -15.71
C PRO A 137 12.76 1.47 -16.42
N PRO A 138 12.14 2.48 -17.07
CA PRO A 138 12.85 3.64 -17.58
C PRO A 138 13.47 4.45 -16.44
N ALA A 139 14.37 5.37 -16.78
CA ALA A 139 14.85 6.37 -15.82
C ALA A 139 13.70 7.30 -15.41
N MET A 140 13.40 7.33 -14.12
CA MET A 140 12.27 8.01 -13.51
C MET A 140 12.67 8.97 -12.39
N ARG A 141 13.96 9.11 -12.05
CA ARG A 141 14.43 10.04 -11.01
C ARG A 141 13.89 11.46 -11.18
N ARG A 142 13.80 11.95 -12.41
CA ARG A 142 13.24 13.28 -12.75
C ARG A 142 11.80 13.25 -13.26
N CYS A 143 11.14 12.10 -13.24
CA CYS A 143 9.79 11.92 -13.74
C CYS A 143 8.76 12.42 -12.72
N THR A 144 7.85 13.29 -13.13
CA THR A 144 6.68 13.69 -12.32
C THR A 144 5.50 12.77 -12.55
N ARG A 145 5.31 12.30 -13.78
CA ARG A 145 4.24 11.38 -14.15
C ARG A 145 4.65 10.49 -15.33
N LEU A 146 4.31 9.22 -15.24
CA LEU A 146 4.33 8.25 -16.34
C LEU A 146 2.92 7.70 -16.52
N THR A 147 2.39 7.77 -17.73
CA THR A 147 1.10 7.18 -18.08
C THR A 147 1.26 6.36 -19.36
N VAL A 148 0.85 5.10 -19.32
CA VAL A 148 0.92 4.19 -20.46
C VAL A 148 -0.47 3.63 -20.73
N HIS A 149 -0.97 3.88 -21.94
CA HIS A 149 -2.26 3.37 -22.41
C HIS A 149 -2.03 2.36 -23.52
N GLY A 150 -2.79 1.26 -23.51
CA GLY A 150 -2.64 0.21 -24.50
C GLY A 150 -1.38 -0.65 -24.34
N ASP A 151 -1.12 -1.47 -25.36
CA ASP A 151 0.00 -2.40 -25.41
C ASP A 151 1.27 -1.69 -25.90
N VAL A 152 2.18 -1.37 -24.99
CA VAL A 152 3.45 -0.70 -25.27
C VAL A 152 4.60 -1.52 -24.67
N VAL A 153 5.70 -1.62 -25.40
CA VAL A 153 6.93 -2.32 -24.99
C VAL A 153 8.08 -1.35 -25.00
#